data_AF-A0A2I8A5Q5-F1
#
_entry.id   AF-A0A2I8A5Q5-F1
#
_cell.length_a   1.000
_cell.length_b   1.000
_cell.length_c   1.000
_cell.angle_alpha   90.00
_cell.angle_beta   90.00
_cell.angle_gamma   90.00
#
_symmetry.space_group_name_H-M   'P 1'
#
loop_
_entity.id
_entity.type
_entity.pdbx_description
1 polymer ?
#
loop_
_entity_poly.entity_id
_entity_poly.type
_entity_poly.pdbx_seq_one_letter_code
_entity_poly.pdbx_strand_id
1 'polypeptide(L)'
;MLTAFTAGLLLITVSELGDKTFFIAMILAMHHSRRLVFAGVVAALAAMTVLSVLFGQAASLLPKIYIHYAEIALFIAFGLKLLYEAVKMTAKAEKAEMMEEIEEAKAAVEKAELQLPKQKTPLSILTEAFVLTFMAEWGDRTQIATIALAAGNNAIGVTTGAILGHAICAAIAVIGGKMIAGRISERQLTFAGGCLFLIFGVVAAIEGA
;
A
#
# COMPACT_ATOMS: atom_id res chain seq x y z
N MET A 1 -15.63 -4.63 -13.90
CA MET A 1 -14.26 -5.05 -14.28
C MET A 1 -13.34 -3.85 -14.38
N LEU A 2 -13.54 -2.97 -15.37
CA LEU A 2 -12.68 -1.80 -15.57
C LEU A 2 -12.71 -0.83 -14.38
N THR A 3 -13.90 -0.53 -13.84
CA THR A 3 -14.08 0.32 -12.65
C THR A 3 -13.30 -0.20 -11.44
N ALA A 4 -13.47 -1.48 -11.12
CA ALA A 4 -12.76 -2.17 -10.04
C ALA A 4 -11.23 -2.17 -10.25
N PHE A 5 -10.77 -2.38 -11.48
CA PHE A 5 -9.35 -2.29 -11.85
C PHE A 5 -8.80 -0.89 -11.64
N THR A 6 -9.48 0.14 -12.15
CA THR A 6 -9.04 1.53 -12.01
C THR A 6 -9.08 1.97 -10.56
N ALA A 7 -10.08 1.54 -9.78
CA ALA A 7 -10.18 1.86 -8.37
C ALA A 7 -9.03 1.23 -7.58
N GLY A 8 -8.77 -0.07 -7.75
CA GLY A 8 -7.65 -0.76 -7.10
C GLY A 8 -6.29 -0.16 -7.50
N LEU A 9 -6.09 0.12 -8.79
CA LEU A 9 -4.86 0.74 -9.29
C LEU A 9 -4.62 2.12 -8.66
N LEU A 10 -5.61 3.00 -8.67
CA LEU A 10 -5.48 4.36 -8.13
C LEU A 10 -5.35 4.34 -6.61
N LEU A 11 -6.16 3.54 -5.93
CA LEU A 11 -6.13 3.40 -4.46
C LEU A 11 -4.73 3.06 -3.99
N ILE A 12 -4.18 1.97 -4.53
CA ILE A 12 -2.87 1.46 -4.13
C ILE A 12 -1.77 2.44 -4.54
N THR A 13 -1.75 2.89 -5.79
CA THR A 13 -0.65 3.74 -6.27
C THR A 13 -0.55 5.06 -5.49
N VAL A 14 -1.68 5.67 -5.12
CA VAL A 14 -1.68 6.95 -4.39
C VAL A 14 -1.39 6.75 -2.90
N SER A 15 -1.91 5.68 -2.31
CA SER A 15 -1.85 5.48 -0.85
C SER A 15 -0.57 4.81 -0.36
N GLU A 16 0.11 4.07 -1.24
CA GLU A 16 1.34 3.32 -0.94
C GLU A 16 2.61 4.05 -1.41
N LEU A 17 2.46 5.19 -2.07
CA LEU A 17 3.63 5.90 -2.56
C LEU A 17 4.29 6.63 -1.38
N GLY A 18 5.58 6.39 -1.18
CA GLY A 18 6.34 7.06 -0.12
C GLY A 18 5.91 6.68 1.29
N ASP A 19 5.30 5.51 1.47
CA ASP A 19 4.99 4.92 2.76
C ASP A 19 6.20 4.13 3.31
N LYS A 20 5.99 3.50 4.48
CA LYS A 20 6.98 2.63 5.11
C LYS A 20 7.49 1.50 4.19
N THR A 21 6.62 0.82 3.45
CA THR A 21 7.06 -0.34 2.64
C THR A 21 7.76 0.09 1.36
N PHE A 22 7.40 1.25 0.81
CA PHE A 22 8.16 1.96 -0.21
C PHE A 22 9.60 2.21 0.26
N PHE A 23 9.79 2.72 1.48
CA PHE A 23 11.13 2.93 2.03
C PHE A 23 11.88 1.63 2.32
N ILE A 24 11.22 0.58 2.81
CA ILE A 24 11.81 -0.77 2.98
C ILE A 24 12.33 -1.30 1.64
N ALA A 25 11.51 -1.26 0.58
CA ALA A 25 11.89 -1.72 -0.75
C ALA A 25 13.08 -0.93 -1.32
N MET A 26 13.09 0.39 -1.13
CA MET A 26 14.19 1.26 -1.53
C MET A 26 15.48 0.90 -0.80
N ILE A 27 15.43 0.70 0.53
CA ILE A 27 16.61 0.40 1.35
C ILE A 27 17.16 -0.98 1.01
N LEU A 28 16.32 -1.99 0.91
CA LEU A 28 16.72 -3.33 0.47
C LEU A 28 17.39 -3.29 -0.92
N ALA A 29 16.87 -2.49 -1.84
CA ALA A 29 17.45 -2.33 -3.19
C ALA A 29 18.82 -1.63 -3.21
N MET A 30 19.21 -0.95 -2.13
CA MET A 30 20.57 -0.40 -1.97
C MET A 30 21.56 -1.45 -1.46
N HIS A 31 21.10 -2.43 -0.68
CA HIS A 31 21.94 -3.47 -0.07
C HIS A 31 22.01 -4.73 -0.96
N HIS A 32 20.96 -4.97 -1.76
CA HIS A 32 20.77 -6.21 -2.51
C HIS A 32 20.50 -5.97 -4.00
N SER A 33 20.47 -7.05 -4.77
CA SER A 33 20.19 -6.95 -6.19
C SER A 33 18.74 -6.50 -6.42
N ARG A 34 18.59 -5.36 -7.12
CA ARG A 34 17.31 -4.71 -7.39
C ARG A 34 16.24 -5.65 -7.95
N ARG A 35 16.62 -6.60 -8.79
CA ARG A 35 15.70 -7.57 -9.40
C ARG A 35 15.10 -8.54 -8.37
N LEU A 36 15.91 -9.03 -7.43
CA LEU A 36 15.44 -9.95 -6.40
C LEU A 36 14.60 -9.24 -5.36
N VAL A 37 14.98 -8.02 -4.98
CA VAL A 37 14.17 -7.17 -4.09
C VAL A 37 12.83 -6.86 -4.73
N PHE A 38 12.80 -6.41 -5.98
CA PHE A 38 11.57 -6.15 -6.70
C PHE A 38 10.67 -7.40 -6.76
N ALA A 39 11.23 -8.57 -7.09
CA ALA A 39 10.47 -9.81 -7.13
C ALA A 39 9.90 -10.20 -5.75
N GLY A 40 10.69 -10.09 -4.68
CA GLY A 40 10.25 -10.41 -3.31
C GLY A 40 9.18 -9.45 -2.79
N VAL A 41 9.37 -8.14 -2.99
CA VAL A 41 8.40 -7.09 -2.62
C VAL A 41 7.08 -7.27 -3.37
N VAL A 42 7.12 -7.39 -4.71
CA VAL A 42 5.90 -7.58 -5.51
C VAL A 42 5.20 -8.90 -5.14
N ALA A 43 5.94 -9.97 -4.88
CA ALA A 43 5.34 -11.23 -4.43
C ALA A 43 4.65 -11.09 -3.07
N ALA A 44 5.22 -10.35 -2.12
CA ALA A 44 4.61 -10.07 -0.83
C ALA A 44 3.33 -9.24 -0.96
N LEU A 45 3.41 -8.13 -1.69
CA LEU A 45 2.27 -7.24 -1.91
C LEU A 45 1.15 -7.95 -2.69
N ALA A 46 1.49 -8.80 -3.65
CA ALA A 46 0.52 -9.63 -4.36
C ALA A 46 -0.13 -10.68 -3.45
N ALA A 47 0.65 -11.35 -2.60
CA ALA A 47 0.11 -12.29 -1.62
C ALA A 47 -0.85 -11.58 -0.65
N MET A 48 -0.46 -10.40 -0.16
CA MET A 48 -1.30 -9.58 0.71
C MET A 48 -2.59 -9.15 0.01
N THR A 49 -2.49 -8.65 -1.22
CA THR A 49 -3.64 -8.27 -2.05
C THR A 49 -4.61 -9.44 -2.24
N VAL A 50 -4.11 -10.63 -2.58
CA VAL A 50 -4.94 -11.82 -2.75
C VAL A 50 -5.65 -12.18 -1.45
N LEU A 51 -4.96 -12.15 -0.31
CA LEU A 51 -5.58 -12.40 1.00
C LEU A 51 -6.67 -11.37 1.31
N SER A 52 -6.43 -10.08 1.08
CA SER A 52 -7.43 -9.00 1.25
C SER A 52 -8.65 -9.21 0.37
N VAL A 53 -8.45 -9.56 -0.89
CA VAL A 53 -9.54 -9.84 -1.82
C VAL A 53 -10.32 -11.08 -1.40
N LEU A 54 -9.65 -12.13 -0.90
CA LEU A 54 -10.32 -13.30 -0.34
C LEU A 54 -11.17 -12.95 0.88
N PHE A 55 -10.68 -12.09 1.77
CA PHE A 55 -11.49 -11.57 2.88
C PHE A 55 -12.67 -10.72 2.39
N GLY A 56 -12.49 -9.90 1.36
CA GLY A 56 -13.57 -9.15 0.73
C GLY A 56 -14.63 -10.06 0.10
N GLN A 57 -14.21 -11.14 -0.58
CA GLN A 57 -15.10 -12.15 -1.13
C GLN A 57 -15.79 -13.01 -0.05
N ALA A 58 -15.16 -13.22 1.10
CA ALA A 58 -15.84 -13.81 2.25
C ALA A 58 -16.88 -12.84 2.83
N ALA A 59 -16.57 -11.56 2.92
CA ALA A 59 -17.49 -10.52 3.35
C ALA A 59 -18.67 -10.33 2.37
N SER A 60 -18.48 -10.61 1.08
CA SER A 60 -19.53 -10.55 0.05
C SER A 60 -20.64 -11.60 0.22
N LEU A 61 -20.47 -12.55 1.14
CA LEU A 61 -21.52 -13.47 1.59
C LEU A 61 -22.57 -12.78 2.48
N LEU A 62 -22.26 -11.61 3.04
CA LEU A 62 -23.22 -10.81 3.81
C LEU A 62 -24.24 -10.14 2.87
N PRO A 63 -25.43 -9.76 3.39
CA PRO A 63 -26.41 -9.03 2.58
C PRO A 63 -25.81 -7.73 2.03
N LYS A 64 -25.96 -7.52 0.70
CA LYS A 64 -25.35 -6.42 -0.06
C LYS A 64 -25.58 -5.04 0.55
N ILE A 65 -26.74 -4.83 1.16
CA ILE A 65 -27.09 -3.57 1.82
C ILE A 65 -26.09 -3.18 2.92
N TYR A 66 -25.61 -4.14 3.71
CA TYR A 66 -24.65 -3.86 4.78
C TYR A 66 -23.26 -3.57 4.22
N ILE A 67 -22.86 -4.29 3.17
CA ILE A 67 -21.56 -4.09 2.50
C ILE A 67 -21.52 -2.72 1.86
N HIS A 68 -22.58 -2.35 1.15
CA HIS A 68 -22.70 -1.06 0.47
C HIS A 68 -22.55 0.10 1.45
N TYR A 69 -23.30 0.10 2.56
CA TYR A 69 -23.16 1.15 3.56
C TYR A 69 -21.82 1.11 4.32
N ALA A 70 -21.26 -0.08 4.56
CA ALA A 70 -19.94 -0.21 5.19
C ALA A 70 -18.83 0.34 4.29
N GLU A 71 -18.88 0.07 2.98
CA GLU A 71 -17.93 0.58 1.98
C GLU A 71 -17.99 2.12 1.92
N ILE A 72 -19.19 2.70 1.82
CA ILE A 72 -19.38 4.16 1.84
C ILE A 72 -18.82 4.76 3.13
N ALA A 73 -19.21 4.22 4.28
CA ALA A 73 -18.78 4.73 5.58
C ALA A 73 -17.26 4.68 5.73
N LEU A 74 -16.63 3.57 5.32
CA LEU A 74 -15.18 3.36 5.38
C LEU A 74 -14.44 4.34 4.49
N PHE A 75 -14.87 4.49 3.23
CA PHE A 75 -14.23 5.40 2.28
C PHE A 75 -14.38 6.87 2.70
N ILE A 76 -15.57 7.27 3.17
CA ILE A 76 -15.77 8.63 3.69
C ILE A 76 -14.94 8.87 4.96
N ALA A 77 -14.90 7.92 5.90
CA ALA A 77 -14.15 8.06 7.14
C ALA A 77 -12.64 8.20 6.90
N PHE A 78 -12.06 7.32 6.08
CA PHE A 78 -10.64 7.44 5.71
C PHE A 78 -10.36 8.69 4.89
N GLY A 79 -11.25 9.06 3.97
CA GLY A 79 -11.10 10.28 3.17
C GLY A 79 -11.03 11.53 4.05
N LEU A 80 -11.96 11.69 4.99
CA LEU A 80 -11.97 12.81 5.94
C LEU A 80 -10.75 12.78 6.87
N LYS A 81 -10.36 11.60 7.37
CA LYS A 81 -9.18 11.42 8.23
C LYS A 81 -7.90 11.89 7.52
N LEU A 82 -7.69 11.43 6.29
CA LEU A 82 -6.50 11.76 5.49
C LEU A 82 -6.47 13.27 5.14
N LEU A 83 -7.60 13.86 4.75
CA LEU A 83 -7.65 15.31 4.50
C LEU A 83 -7.34 16.12 5.76
N TYR A 84 -7.85 15.70 6.93
CA TYR A 84 -7.53 16.33 8.20
C TYR A 84 -6.03 16.22 8.53
N GLU A 85 -5.42 15.05 8.35
CA GLU A 85 -3.98 14.81 8.53
C GLU A 85 -3.17 15.74 7.60
N ALA A 86 -3.50 15.76 6.30
CA ALA A 86 -2.81 16.58 5.31
C ALA A 86 -2.90 18.10 5.57
N VAL A 87 -4.04 18.60 6.06
CA VAL A 87 -4.20 20.02 6.40
C VAL A 87 -3.39 20.39 7.65
N LYS A 88 -3.23 19.46 8.60
CA LYS A 88 -2.49 19.68 9.84
C LYS A 88 -0.98 19.54 9.67
N MET A 89 -0.52 18.85 8.62
CA MET A 89 0.89 18.66 8.30
C MET A 89 1.58 19.99 7.95
N THR A 90 2.50 20.42 8.81
CA THR A 90 3.45 21.51 8.52
C THR A 90 4.67 20.95 7.80
N ALA A 91 5.37 21.76 7.01
CA ALA A 91 6.58 21.32 6.29
C ALA A 91 7.67 20.74 7.22
N LYS A 92 7.73 21.18 8.48
CA LYS A 92 8.64 20.63 9.49
C LYS A 92 8.16 19.27 10.01
N ALA A 93 6.87 19.11 10.24
CA ALA A 93 6.27 17.85 10.67
C ALA A 93 6.37 16.78 9.57
N GLU A 94 6.02 17.13 8.33
CA GLU A 94 6.16 16.26 7.14
C GLU A 94 7.59 15.74 6.98
N LYS A 95 8.60 16.61 7.13
CA LYS A 95 10.00 16.18 7.07
C LYS A 95 10.37 15.27 8.24
N ALA A 96 9.78 15.45 9.42
CA ALA A 96 10.05 14.62 10.58
C ALA A 96 9.42 13.23 10.44
N GLU A 97 8.16 13.15 10.02
CA GLU A 97 7.42 11.89 9.77
C GLU A 97 8.14 11.05 8.70
N MET A 98 8.49 11.63 7.56
CA MET A 98 9.28 10.93 6.55
C MET A 98 10.64 10.42 7.07
N MET A 99 11.33 11.18 7.93
CA MET A 99 12.59 10.73 8.52
C MET A 99 12.40 9.58 9.49
N GLU A 100 11.31 9.60 10.26
CA GLU A 100 10.89 8.50 11.14
C GLU A 100 10.60 7.24 10.34
N GLU A 101 9.81 7.31 9.26
CA GLU A 101 9.54 6.17 8.38
C GLU A 101 10.82 5.57 7.78
N ILE A 102 11.76 6.42 7.35
CA ILE A 102 13.06 5.99 6.84
C ILE A 102 13.88 5.31 7.94
N GLU A 103 13.89 5.84 9.17
CA GLU A 103 14.60 5.22 10.30
C GLU A 103 13.99 3.88 10.70
N GLU A 104 12.67 3.78 10.76
CA GLU A 104 11.97 2.52 11.01
C GLU A 104 12.26 1.48 9.93
N ALA A 105 12.21 1.88 8.67
CA ALA A 105 12.52 0.99 7.55
C ALA A 105 13.99 0.53 7.59
N LYS A 106 14.93 1.41 7.92
CA LYS A 106 16.34 1.04 8.11
C LYS A 106 16.52 0.06 9.26
N ALA A 107 15.91 0.33 10.42
CA ALA A 107 16.01 -0.53 11.59
C ALA A 107 15.41 -1.93 11.32
N ALA A 108 14.30 -2.00 10.59
CA ALA A 108 13.70 -3.26 10.16
C ALA A 108 14.62 -4.07 9.24
N VAL A 109 15.24 -3.41 8.25
CA VAL A 109 16.20 -4.03 7.33
C VAL A 109 17.45 -4.49 8.08
N GLU A 110 18.08 -3.64 8.88
CA GLU A 110 19.29 -4.01 9.64
C GLU A 110 19.03 -5.21 10.56
N LYS A 111 17.89 -5.22 11.25
CA LYS A 111 17.49 -6.35 12.10
C LYS A 111 17.28 -7.64 11.31
N ALA A 112 16.75 -7.57 10.09
CA ALA A 112 16.60 -8.72 9.22
C ALA A 112 17.96 -9.19 8.68
N GLU A 113 18.86 -8.27 8.30
CA GLU A 113 20.20 -8.60 7.84
C GLU A 113 21.02 -9.34 8.90
N LEU A 114 20.85 -8.99 10.19
CA LEU A 114 21.49 -9.68 11.31
C LEU A 114 21.03 -11.14 11.49
N GLN A 115 19.82 -11.47 11.05
CA GLN A 115 19.27 -12.83 11.13
C GLN A 115 19.69 -13.69 9.96
N LEU A 116 20.27 -13.10 8.91
CA LEU A 116 20.70 -13.81 7.71
C LEU A 116 22.12 -14.37 7.83
N PRO A 117 22.41 -15.53 7.19
CA PRO A 117 23.76 -16.05 7.11
C PRO A 117 24.68 -15.09 6.33
N LYS A 118 25.98 -15.05 6.72
CA LYS A 118 27.00 -14.17 6.11
C LYS A 118 27.13 -14.30 4.59
N GLN A 119 26.81 -15.47 4.01
CA GLN A 119 26.65 -15.65 2.57
C GLN A 119 25.17 -15.58 2.20
N LYS A 120 24.77 -14.46 1.59
CA LYS A 120 23.38 -14.24 1.15
C LYS A 120 23.14 -14.97 -0.18
N THR A 121 22.29 -15.99 -0.16
CA THR A 121 21.79 -16.65 -1.37
C THR A 121 20.66 -15.83 -2.01
N PRO A 122 20.39 -15.98 -3.32
CA PRO A 122 19.25 -15.32 -3.95
C PRO A 122 17.91 -15.57 -3.25
N LEU A 123 17.71 -16.79 -2.73
CA LEU A 123 16.51 -17.16 -1.98
C LEU A 123 16.41 -16.42 -0.65
N SER A 124 17.53 -16.22 0.06
CA SER A 124 17.54 -15.48 1.32
C SER A 124 17.14 -14.02 1.16
N ILE A 125 17.62 -13.37 0.09
CA ILE A 125 17.26 -11.98 -0.27
C ILE A 125 15.76 -11.89 -0.62
N LEU A 126 15.27 -12.85 -1.40
CA LEU A 126 13.85 -12.89 -1.78
C LEU A 126 12.96 -13.09 -0.56
N THR A 127 13.34 -13.99 0.35
CA THR A 127 12.59 -14.28 1.58
C THR A 127 12.61 -13.08 2.53
N GLU A 128 13.76 -12.41 2.68
CA GLU A 128 13.89 -11.20 3.49
C GLU A 128 12.97 -10.09 2.96
N ALA A 129 13.07 -9.77 1.66
CA ALA A 129 12.22 -8.77 1.03
C ALA A 129 10.73 -9.13 1.15
N PHE A 130 10.39 -10.40 0.95
CA PHE A 130 9.02 -10.87 1.08
C PHE A 130 8.50 -10.69 2.51
N VAL A 131 9.20 -11.21 3.52
CA VAL A 131 8.74 -11.22 4.91
C VAL A 131 8.67 -9.81 5.47
N LEU A 132 9.68 -8.96 5.20
CA LEU A 132 9.69 -7.59 5.69
C LEU A 132 8.53 -6.77 5.11
N THR A 133 8.31 -6.84 3.80
CA THR A 133 7.22 -6.11 3.16
C THR A 133 5.86 -6.65 3.62
N PHE A 134 5.68 -7.97 3.64
CA PHE A 134 4.40 -8.58 4.03
C PHE A 134 4.01 -8.25 5.48
N MET A 135 4.98 -8.23 6.39
CA MET A 135 4.73 -7.87 7.80
C MET A 135 4.50 -6.37 7.99
N ALA A 136 5.11 -5.53 7.16
CA ALA A 136 4.92 -4.09 7.24
C ALA A 136 3.54 -3.65 6.71
N GLU A 137 2.99 -4.37 5.72
CA GLU A 137 1.62 -4.15 5.20
C GLU A 137 0.50 -4.82 6.01
N TRP A 138 0.85 -5.59 7.04
CA TRP A 138 -0.16 -6.39 7.73
C TRP A 138 -1.09 -5.53 8.59
N GLY A 139 -2.37 -5.49 8.24
CA GLY A 139 -3.42 -4.79 8.98
C GLY A 139 -3.52 -3.31 8.67
N ASP A 140 -2.93 -2.86 7.56
CA ASP A 140 -2.82 -1.45 7.21
C ASP A 140 -4.14 -0.88 6.61
N ARG A 141 -4.11 0.41 6.28
CA ARG A 141 -5.28 1.13 5.72
C ARG A 141 -5.65 0.61 4.34
N THR A 142 -4.67 0.36 3.47
CA THR A 142 -4.92 -0.04 2.09
C THR A 142 -5.41 -1.47 2.01
N GLN A 143 -5.00 -2.33 2.95
CA GLN A 143 -5.56 -3.66 3.15
C GLN A 143 -7.06 -3.60 3.44
N ILE A 144 -7.48 -2.79 4.42
CA ILE A 144 -8.89 -2.61 4.79
C ILE A 144 -9.70 -2.04 3.62
N ALA A 145 -9.16 -1.05 2.92
CA ALA A 145 -9.78 -0.47 1.74
C ALA A 145 -9.92 -1.48 0.59
N THR A 146 -8.93 -2.35 0.38
CA THR A 146 -8.97 -3.41 -0.63
C THR A 146 -10.02 -4.47 -0.29
N ILE A 147 -10.17 -4.82 0.99
CA ILE A 147 -11.24 -5.72 1.46
C ILE A 147 -12.61 -5.14 1.13
N ALA A 148 -12.85 -3.87 1.48
CA ALA A 148 -14.11 -3.19 1.22
C ALA A 148 -14.40 -3.13 -0.29
N LEU A 149 -13.41 -2.70 -1.08
CA LEU A 149 -13.53 -2.61 -2.53
C LEU A 149 -13.86 -3.96 -3.16
N ALA A 150 -13.18 -5.03 -2.74
CA ALA A 150 -13.40 -6.39 -3.24
C ALA A 150 -14.71 -7.03 -2.76
N ALA A 151 -15.32 -6.54 -1.68
CA ALA A 151 -16.62 -7.02 -1.22
C ALA A 151 -17.77 -6.48 -2.06
N GLY A 152 -17.69 -5.21 -2.50
CA GLY A 152 -18.70 -4.55 -3.35
C GLY A 152 -18.48 -4.71 -4.86
N ASN A 153 -17.24 -4.99 -5.30
CA ASN A 153 -16.86 -4.96 -6.70
C ASN A 153 -16.31 -6.29 -7.23
N ASN A 154 -15.97 -6.31 -8.52
CA ASN A 154 -15.36 -7.49 -9.13
C ASN A 154 -13.94 -7.75 -8.60
N ALA A 155 -13.76 -8.86 -7.89
CA ALA A 155 -12.49 -9.30 -7.31
C ALA A 155 -11.32 -9.33 -8.29
N ILE A 156 -11.48 -9.86 -9.50
CA ILE A 156 -10.39 -9.97 -10.48
C ILE A 156 -9.90 -8.57 -10.89
N GLY A 157 -10.85 -7.63 -11.09
CA GLY A 157 -10.53 -6.24 -11.36
C GLY A 157 -9.72 -5.62 -10.22
N VAL A 158 -10.20 -5.74 -8.98
CA VAL A 158 -9.51 -5.21 -7.79
C VAL A 158 -8.11 -5.81 -7.66
N THR A 159 -7.97 -7.14 -7.72
CA THR A 159 -6.70 -7.85 -7.59
C THR A 159 -5.68 -7.38 -8.64
N THR A 160 -6.08 -7.37 -9.91
CA THR A 160 -5.15 -7.01 -11.00
C THR A 160 -4.76 -5.54 -10.99
N GLY A 161 -5.69 -4.65 -10.63
CA GLY A 161 -5.42 -3.23 -10.47
C GLY A 161 -4.49 -2.95 -9.29
N ALA A 162 -4.79 -3.52 -8.12
CA ALA A 162 -4.00 -3.35 -6.91
C ALA A 162 -2.57 -3.91 -7.07
N ILE A 163 -2.41 -5.13 -7.61
CA ILE A 163 -1.07 -5.70 -7.87
C ILE A 163 -0.27 -4.83 -8.83
N LEU A 164 -0.90 -4.27 -9.88
CA LEU A 164 -0.21 -3.35 -10.78
C LEU A 164 0.20 -2.06 -10.07
N GLY A 165 -0.65 -1.50 -9.21
CA GLY A 165 -0.31 -0.34 -8.39
C GLY A 165 0.89 -0.59 -7.49
N HIS A 166 0.89 -1.71 -6.76
CA HIS A 166 2.01 -2.13 -5.93
C HIS A 166 3.29 -2.32 -6.76
N ALA A 167 3.19 -2.93 -7.95
CA ALA A 167 4.33 -3.10 -8.84
C ALA A 167 4.90 -1.75 -9.32
N ILE A 168 4.05 -0.74 -9.56
CA ILE A 168 4.48 0.62 -9.90
C ILE A 168 5.22 1.24 -8.71
N CYS A 169 4.64 1.23 -7.51
CA CYS A 169 5.28 1.77 -6.31
C CYS A 169 6.62 1.07 -6.02
N ALA A 170 6.66 -0.26 -6.08
CA ALA A 170 7.88 -1.04 -5.90
C ALA A 170 8.94 -0.73 -6.97
N ALA A 171 8.55 -0.55 -8.23
CA ALA A 171 9.48 -0.18 -9.29
C ALA A 171 10.08 1.21 -9.03
N ILE A 172 9.26 2.18 -8.63
CA ILE A 172 9.70 3.52 -8.27
C ILE A 172 10.68 3.46 -7.09
N ALA A 173 10.37 2.72 -6.02
CA ALA A 173 11.23 2.57 -4.85
C ALA A 173 12.59 1.94 -5.20
N VAL A 174 12.57 0.80 -5.91
CA VAL A 174 13.75 0.01 -6.25
C VAL A 174 14.66 0.72 -7.24
N ILE A 175 14.10 1.44 -8.22
CA ILE A 175 14.87 2.22 -9.21
C ILE A 175 15.33 3.54 -8.62
N GLY A 176 14.47 4.19 -7.83
CA GLY A 176 14.66 5.52 -7.28
C GLY A 176 15.86 5.65 -6.34
N GLY A 177 16.13 4.62 -5.55
CA GLY A 177 17.22 4.62 -4.57
C GLY A 177 17.26 5.90 -3.73
N LYS A 178 18.46 6.35 -3.31
CA LYS A 178 18.62 7.57 -2.50
C LYS A 178 18.13 8.87 -3.15
N MET A 179 17.84 8.88 -4.46
CA MET A 179 17.47 10.12 -5.18
C MET A 179 16.01 10.54 -4.95
N ILE A 180 15.15 9.59 -4.59
CA ILE A 180 13.72 9.87 -4.34
C ILE A 180 13.46 10.24 -2.87
N ALA A 181 14.30 9.75 -1.95
CA ALA A 181 14.23 10.11 -0.53
C ALA A 181 14.31 11.64 -0.34
N GLY A 182 13.21 12.25 0.10
CA GLY A 182 13.10 13.70 0.30
C GLY A 182 12.55 14.52 -0.86
N ARG A 183 12.12 13.89 -1.96
CA ARG A 183 11.38 14.57 -3.05
C ARG A 183 9.89 14.26 -3.08
N ILE A 184 9.47 13.23 -2.35
CA ILE A 184 8.06 12.89 -2.19
C ILE A 184 7.48 13.78 -1.09
N SER A 185 6.40 14.49 -1.39
CA SER A 185 5.64 15.24 -0.39
C SER A 185 4.54 14.35 0.17
N GLU A 186 4.75 13.85 1.38
CA GLU A 186 3.77 13.05 2.12
C GLU A 186 2.45 13.82 2.26
N ARG A 187 2.52 15.14 2.49
CA ARG A 187 1.33 15.98 2.57
C ARG A 187 0.49 15.94 1.29
N GLN A 188 1.14 15.98 0.13
CA GLN A 188 0.43 15.91 -1.16
C GLN A 188 -0.18 14.53 -1.40
N LEU A 189 0.52 13.47 -1.00
CA LEU A 189 0.03 12.10 -1.16
C LEU A 189 -1.11 11.79 -0.20
N THR A 190 -1.00 12.18 1.07
CA THR A 190 -2.09 12.09 2.05
C THR A 190 -3.30 12.90 1.61
N PHE A 191 -3.11 14.12 1.06
CA PHE A 191 -4.21 14.90 0.51
C PHE A 191 -4.86 14.22 -0.70
N ALA A 192 -4.06 13.75 -1.66
CA ALA A 192 -4.55 13.06 -2.85
C ALA A 192 -5.29 11.77 -2.50
N GLY A 193 -4.75 10.98 -1.56
CA GLY A 193 -5.42 9.80 -1.00
C GLY A 193 -6.74 10.18 -0.35
N GLY A 194 -6.76 11.21 0.50
CA GLY A 194 -8.00 11.70 1.12
C GLY A 194 -9.07 12.07 0.10
N CYS A 195 -8.72 12.82 -0.94
CA CYS A 195 -9.62 13.11 -2.06
C CYS A 195 -10.11 11.85 -2.77
N LEU A 196 -9.22 10.91 -3.05
CA LEU A 196 -9.55 9.66 -3.76
C LEU A 196 -10.52 8.80 -2.95
N PHE A 197 -10.29 8.65 -1.65
CA PHE A 197 -11.17 7.95 -0.73
C PHE A 197 -12.57 8.61 -0.69
N LEU A 198 -12.65 9.95 -0.62
CA LEU A 198 -13.94 10.63 -0.70
C LEU A 198 -14.65 10.42 -2.04
N ILE A 199 -13.91 10.45 -3.16
CA ILE A 199 -14.47 10.18 -4.48
C ILE A 199 -15.06 8.77 -4.53
N PHE A 200 -14.36 7.76 -4.02
CA PHE A 200 -14.89 6.39 -3.97
C PHE A 200 -16.12 6.29 -3.08
N GLY A 201 -16.14 6.95 -1.92
CA GLY A 201 -17.33 6.98 -1.06
C GLY A 201 -18.54 7.62 -1.73
N VAL A 202 -18.35 8.72 -2.47
CA VAL A 202 -19.42 9.39 -3.22
C VAL A 202 -19.89 8.55 -4.40
N VAL A 203 -18.96 7.94 -5.16
CA VAL A 203 -19.30 7.05 -6.28
C VAL A 203 -20.11 5.86 -5.78
N ALA A 204 -19.65 5.19 -4.70
CA ALA A 204 -20.39 4.10 -4.08
C ALA A 204 -21.80 4.54 -3.66
N ALA A 205 -21.96 5.73 -3.05
CA ALA A 205 -23.27 6.24 -2.64
C ALA A 205 -24.21 6.52 -3.83
N ILE A 206 -23.68 6.88 -5.00
CA ILE A 206 -24.48 7.15 -6.21
C ILE A 206 -24.86 5.86 -6.94
N GLU A 207 -23.96 4.87 -6.98
CA GLU A 207 -24.19 3.59 -7.67
C GLU A 207 -25.31 2.74 -7.04
N GLY A 208 -25.63 2.97 -5.75
CA GLY A 208 -26.70 2.26 -5.04
C GLY A 208 -26.36 0.80 -4.70
N ALA A 209 -27.20 0.16 -3.88
CA ALA A 209 -27.00 -1.20 -3.36
C ALA A 209 -27.46 -2.32 -4.30
#